data_AF-A0A519RX52-F1
#
_entry.id   AF-A0A519RX52-F1
#
_cell.length_a   1.000
_cell.length_b   1.000
_cell.length_c   1.000
_cell.angle_alpha   90.00
_cell.angle_beta   90.00
_cell.angle_gamma   90.00
#
_symmetry.space_group_name_H-M   'P 1'
#
loop_
_entity.id
_entity.type
_entity.pdbx_description
1 polymer ?
#
loop_
_entity_poly.entity_id
_entity_poly.type
_entity_poly.pdbx_seq_one_letter_code
_entity_poly.pdbx_strand_id
1 'polypeptide(L)' 'MPQHVYRIQTQRLASTALSGEGARLYGGRWNPEGIPLVYTSASPELALLKVLVHLDGTPFSDLPPYVLITIAVPD' A
#
# COMPACT_ATOMS: atom_id res chain seq x y z
N MET A 1 -11.73 20.32 3.70
CA MET A 1 -11.70 19.18 4.66
C MET A 1 -10.70 18.22 4.06
N PRO A 2 -9.70 17.73 4.81
CA PRO A 2 -8.61 16.97 4.21
C PRO A 2 -9.15 15.75 3.47
N GLN A 3 -8.63 15.52 2.26
CA GLN A 3 -8.97 14.34 1.48
C GLN A 3 -8.34 13.11 2.14
N HIS A 4 -9.10 12.03 2.32
CA HIS A 4 -8.56 10.77 2.82
C HIS A 4 -8.22 9.83 1.67
N VAL A 5 -7.04 9.23 1.74
CA VAL A 5 -6.60 8.15 0.86
C VAL A 5 -6.15 6.95 1.69
N TYR A 6 -6.18 5.77 1.10
CA TYR A 6 -6.08 4.52 1.82
C TYR A 6 -4.94 3.66 1.29
N ARG A 7 -4.27 2.93 2.19
CA ARG A 7 -3.23 1.97 1.85
C ARG A 7 -3.35 0.75 2.76
N ILE A 8 -3.21 -0.44 2.20
CA ILE A 8 -3.01 -1.65 3.00
C ILE A 8 -1.54 -2.03 2.98
N GLN A 9 -1.01 -2.39 4.14
CA GLN A 9 0.37 -2.78 4.30
C GLN A 9 0.50 -3.91 5.33
N THR A 10 1.56 -4.71 5.24
CA THR A 10 1.88 -5.66 6.32
C THR A 10 2.13 -4.90 7.63
N GLN A 11 1.64 -5.43 8.75
CA GLN A 11 1.76 -4.80 10.08
C GLN A 11 3.21 -4.40 10.41
N ARG A 12 4.18 -5.23 10.00
CA ARG A 12 5.62 -4.98 10.18
C ARG A 12 6.10 -3.68 9.53
N LEU A 13 5.47 -3.26 8.44
CA LEU A 13 5.84 -2.07 7.66
C LEU A 13 4.88 -0.89 7.92
N ALA A 14 4.02 -0.96 8.93
CA ALA A 14 3.04 0.08 9.22
C ALA A 14 3.70 1.42 9.57
N SER A 15 4.77 1.41 10.38
CA SER A 15 5.49 2.62 10.80
C SER A 15 6.22 3.34 9.67
N THR A 16 6.50 2.65 8.57
CA THR A 16 7.21 3.18 7.40
C THR A 16 6.31 3.29 6.17
N ALA A 17 4.99 3.27 6.35
CA ALA A 17 4.04 3.19 5.24
C ALA A 17 4.12 4.36 4.24
N LEU A 18 4.63 5.52 4.67
CA LEU A 18 4.81 6.72 3.84
C LEU A 18 6.23 6.87 3.27
N SER A 19 7.13 5.91 3.49
CA SER A 19 8.54 6.04 3.03
C SER A 19 8.70 5.90 1.52
N GLY A 20 7.81 5.16 0.86
CA GLY A 20 7.94 4.83 -0.57
C GLY A 20 9.04 3.82 -0.90
N GLU A 21 9.71 3.25 0.11
CA GLU A 21 10.92 2.43 -0.07
C GLU A 21 10.67 1.16 -0.90
N GLY A 22 9.54 0.48 -0.70
CA GLY A 22 9.21 -0.70 -1.51
C GLY A 22 9.09 -0.38 -3.00
N ALA A 23 8.46 0.74 -3.36
CA ALA A 23 8.36 1.18 -4.75
C ALA A 23 9.71 1.64 -5.30
N ARG A 24 10.57 2.21 -4.45
CA ARG A 24 11.96 2.56 -4.83
C ARG A 24 12.76 1.32 -5.19
N LEU A 25 12.64 0.25 -4.42
CA LEU A 25 13.43 -0.98 -4.60
C LEU A 25 12.98 -1.82 -5.79
N TYR A 26 11.67 -1.91 -6.04
CA TYR A 26 11.11 -2.85 -7.02
C TYR A 26 10.40 -2.16 -8.20
N GLY A 27 10.36 -0.84 -8.21
CA GLY A 27 9.56 -0.07 -9.17
C GLY A 27 8.06 -0.29 -8.99
N GLY A 28 7.30 0.24 -9.94
CA GLY A 28 5.87 0.00 -10.04
C GLY A 28 5.32 0.56 -11.34
N ARG A 29 4.00 0.51 -11.51
CA ARG A 29 3.34 0.99 -12.73
C ARG A 29 3.67 2.45 -13.06
N TRP A 30 3.88 3.28 -12.05
CA TRP A 30 4.02 4.72 -12.18
C TRP A 30 5.38 5.27 -11.73
N ASN A 31 6.32 4.40 -11.33
CA ASN A 31 7.68 4.82 -10.96
C ASN A 31 8.71 3.75 -11.38
N PRO A 32 9.85 4.15 -11.96
CA PRO A 32 10.95 3.23 -12.16
C PRO A 32 11.63 2.87 -10.83
N GLU A 33 12.42 1.80 -10.84
CA GLU A 33 13.36 1.49 -9.74
C GLU A 33 14.28 2.70 -9.46
N GLY A 34 14.63 2.87 -8.19
CA GLY A 34 15.44 3.99 -7.69
C GLY A 34 14.62 5.23 -7.28
N ILE A 35 13.36 5.36 -7.70
CA ILE A 35 12.50 6.50 -7.38
C ILE A 35 11.41 6.09 -6.36
N PRO A 36 11.37 6.67 -5.15
CA PRO A 36 10.37 6.34 -4.15
C PRO A 36 8.99 6.89 -4.53
N LEU A 37 7.95 6.08 -4.33
CA LEU A 37 6.56 6.49 -4.53
C LEU A 37 5.64 5.76 -3.54
N VAL A 38 4.67 6.47 -2.95
CA VAL A 38 3.65 5.87 -2.10
C VAL A 38 2.38 5.65 -2.92
N TYR A 39 2.04 4.38 -3.15
CA TYR A 39 0.77 4.01 -3.77
C TYR A 39 -0.35 4.03 -2.73
N THR A 40 -1.43 4.74 -3.05
CA THR A 40 -2.65 4.83 -2.26
C THR A 40 -3.87 4.53 -3.13
N SER A 41 -5.04 4.43 -2.51
CA SER A 41 -6.34 4.20 -3.15
C SER A 41 -7.35 5.21 -2.64
N ALA A 42 -8.36 5.51 -3.46
CA ALA A 42 -9.43 6.43 -3.09
C ALA A 42 -10.41 5.84 -2.06
N SER A 43 -10.39 4.52 -1.87
CA SER A 43 -11.24 3.82 -0.87
C SER A 43 -10.52 2.61 -0.25
N PRO A 44 -10.93 2.16 0.95
CA PRO A 44 -10.40 0.94 1.58
C PRO A 44 -10.59 -0.32 0.72
N GLU A 45 -11.73 -0.44 0.02
CA GLU A 45 -12.07 -1.60 -0.82
C GLU A 45 -11.12 -1.70 -2.03
N LEU A 46 -10.75 -0.57 -2.63
CA LEU A 46 -9.76 -0.52 -3.69
C LEU A 46 -8.36 -0.93 -3.19
N ALA A 47 -7.99 -0.49 -1.97
CA ALA A 47 -6.74 -0.91 -1.36
C ALA A 47 -6.71 -2.42 -1.09
N LEU A 48 -7.83 -3.00 -0.65
CA LEU A 48 -7.98 -4.45 -0.48
C LEU A 48 -7.88 -5.20 -1.80
N LEU A 49 -8.59 -4.75 -2.83
CA LEU A 49 -8.53 -5.37 -4.16
C LEU A 49 -7.09 -5.43 -4.67
N LYS A 50 -6.29 -4.37 -4.47
CA LYS A 50 -4.88 -4.35 -4.85
C LYS A 50 -4.04 -5.43 -4.16
N VAL A 51 -4.34 -5.77 -2.90
CA VAL A 51 -3.66 -6.87 -2.20
C VAL A 51 -4.12 -8.22 -2.76
N LEU A 52 -5.44 -8.41 -2.91
CA LEU A 52 -6.02 -9.68 -3.35
C LEU A 52 -5.53 -10.11 -4.73
N VAL A 53 -5.40 -9.18 -5.68
CA VAL A 53 -4.94 -9.50 -7.04
C VAL A 53 -3.45 -9.85 -7.12
N HIS A 54 -2.65 -9.56 -6.08
CA HIS A 54 -1.22 -9.90 -6.00
C HIS A 54 -0.96 -11.10 -5.07
N LEU A 55 -2.00 -11.79 -4.60
CA LEU A 55 -1.80 -12.97 -3.76
C LEU A 55 -1.26 -14.17 -4.54
N ASP A 56 -1.41 -14.21 -5.87
CA ASP A 56 -0.88 -15.24 -6.76
C ASP A 56 -1.08 -16.69 -6.24
N GLY A 57 -2.25 -16.96 -5.66
CA GLY A 57 -2.62 -18.27 -5.10
C GLY A 57 -2.15 -18.54 -3.66
N THR A 58 -1.52 -17.57 -3.00
CA THR A 58 -1.14 -17.66 -1.58
C THR A 58 -2.39 -17.88 -0.71
N PRO A 59 -2.44 -18.97 0.09
CA PRO A 59 -3.54 -19.23 1.00
C PRO A 59 -3.71 -18.12 2.03
N PHE A 60 -4.96 -17.80 2.40
CA PHE A 60 -5.24 -16.80 3.44
C PHE A 60 -4.60 -17.13 4.80
N SER A 61 -4.40 -18.42 5.11
CA SER A 61 -3.73 -18.88 6.33
C SER A 61 -2.25 -18.47 6.41
N ASP A 62 -1.63 -18.24 5.26
CA ASP A 62 -0.19 -18.00 5.14
C ASP A 62 0.12 -16.49 5.02
N LEU A 63 -0.92 -15.67 5.00
CA LEU A 63 -0.79 -14.23 4.89
C LEU A 63 -0.32 -13.61 6.20
N PRO A 64 0.63 -12.65 6.14
CA PRO A 64 0.98 -11.88 7.31
C PRO A 64 -0.20 -11.01 7.77
N PRO A 65 -0.21 -10.55 9.02
CA PRO A 65 -1.19 -9.57 9.46
C PRO A 65 -1.04 -8.28 8.64
N TYR A 66 -2.16 -7.82 8.08
CA TYR A 66 -2.25 -6.56 7.33
C TYR A 66 -2.95 -5.49 8.17
N VAL A 67 -2.62 -4.23 7.89
CA VAL A 67 -3.29 -3.06 8.45
C VAL A 67 -3.80 -2.15 7.33
N LEU A 68 -4.97 -1.56 7.57
CA LEU A 68 -5.45 -0.43 6.80
C LEU A 68 -4.86 0.87 7.38
N ILE A 69 -4.28 1.68 6.53
CA ILE A 69 -3.70 2.98 6.86
C ILE A 69 -4.53 4.03 6.14
N THR A 70 -5.13 4.92 6.92
CA THR A 70 -5.85 6.10 6.42
C THR A 70 -4.90 7.29 6.47
N ILE A 71 -4.73 7.95 5.33
CA ILE A 71 -3.80 9.07 5.16
C ILE A 71 -4.64 10.30 4.85
N ALA A 72 -4.51 11.33 5.67
CA ALA A 72 -5.10 12.64 5.41
C ALA A 72 -4.15 13.46 4.53
N VAL A 73 -4.65 13.92 3.39
CA VAL A 73 -3.93 14.79 2.44
C VAL A 73 -4.41 16.23 2.67
N PRO A 74 -3.52 17.17 3.01
CA PRO A 74 -3.87 18.59 3.09
C PRO A 74 -4.31 19.15 1.73
N ASP A 75 -5.18 20.15 1.76
CA ASP A 75 -5.57 20.93 0.59
C ASP A 75 -4.41 21.82 0.09
#